data_AF-Q96572-F1
#
_entry.id   AF-Q96572-F1
#
_cell.length_a   1.000
_cell.length_b   1.000
_cell.length_c   1.000
_cell.angle_alpha   90.00
_cell.angle_beta   90.00
_cell.angle_gamma   90.00
#
_symmetry.space_group_name_H-M   'P 1'
#
loop_
_entity.id
_entity.type
_entity.pdbx_description
1 polymer ?
#
loop_
_entity_poly.entity_id
_entity_poly.type
_entity_poly.pdbx_seq_one_letter_code
_entity_poly.pdbx_strand_id
1 'polypeptide(L)' 'ILITFAMTKNIHIVSDEIYAGTVFDSPKFVSIIEALIDRKLEKSKMWNQVHIVSSLSKDLGLPGFRVGMIYSN' A
#
# COMPACT_ATOMS: atom_id res chain seq x y z
N ILE A 1 8.08 9.76 6.95
CA ILE A 1 8.52 10.84 6.04
C ILE A 1 7.61 10.93 4.82
N LEU A 2 7.41 9.84 4.05
CA LEU A 2 6.57 9.83 2.84
C LEU A 2 5.14 10.33 3.06
N ILE A 3 4.41 9.76 4.03
CA ILE A 3 3.04 10.20 4.37
C ILE A 3 3.00 11.70 4.68
N THR A 4 3.93 12.17 5.54
CA THR A 4 4.02 13.59 5.89
C THR A 4 4.31 14.46 4.67
N PHE A 5 5.22 14.05 3.79
CA PHE A 5 5.53 14.75 2.55
C PHE A 5 4.31 14.85 1.62
N ALA A 6 3.60 13.74 1.42
CA ALA A 6 2.41 13.69 0.59
C ALA A 6 1.30 14.60 1.15
N MET A 7 1.08 14.57 2.46
CA MET A 7 0.16 15.48 3.15
C MET A 7 0.54 16.95 2.95
N THR A 8 1.82 17.30 3.16
CA THR A 8 2.30 18.68 3.03
C THR A 8 2.19 19.20 1.60
N LYS A 9 2.44 18.35 0.60
CA LYS A 9 2.33 18.73 -0.81
C LYS A 9 0.93 18.56 -1.38
N ASN A 10 -0.01 18.00 -0.60
CA ASN A 10 -1.36 17.65 -1.04
C ASN A 10 -1.34 16.80 -2.32
N ILE A 11 -0.52 15.74 -2.31
CA ILE A 11 -0.37 14.80 -3.42
C ILE A 11 -0.72 13.38 -2.97
N HIS A 12 -0.95 12.50 -3.94
CA HIS A 12 -1.36 11.12 -3.71
C HIS A 12 -0.14 10.21 -3.52
N ILE A 13 -0.35 9.09 -2.80
CA ILE A 13 0.59 7.98 -2.71
C ILE A 13 -0.03 6.78 -3.43
N VAL A 14 0.73 6.20 -4.35
CA VAL A 14 0.41 4.89 -4.94
C VAL A 14 1.45 3.90 -4.41
N SER A 15 0.98 2.94 -3.61
CA SER A 15 1.79 1.87 -3.03
C SER A 15 1.61 0.61 -3.89
N ASP A 16 2.64 0.21 -4.62
CA ASP A 16 2.65 -1.09 -5.31
C ASP A 16 3.12 -2.16 -4.31
N GLU A 17 2.17 -2.92 -3.81
CA GLU A 17 2.33 -3.95 -2.78
C GLU A 17 2.25 -5.35 -3.39
N ILE A 18 2.69 -5.52 -4.64
CA ILE A 18 2.69 -6.83 -5.34
C ILE A 18 3.55 -7.91 -4.68
N TYR A 19 4.54 -7.52 -3.87
CA TYR A 19 5.44 -8.44 -3.15
C TYR A 19 5.13 -8.53 -1.65
N ALA A 20 3.97 -8.03 -1.20
CA ALA A 20 3.61 -7.98 0.23
C ALA A 20 3.66 -9.35 0.91
N GLY A 21 3.33 -10.43 0.19
CA GLY A 21 3.37 -11.81 0.68
C GLY A 21 4.73 -12.50 0.59
N THR A 22 5.79 -11.84 0.10
CA THR A 22 7.13 -12.44 -0.12
C THR A 22 8.22 -11.92 0.82
N VAL A 23 7.84 -11.36 1.98
CA VAL A 23 8.80 -11.00 3.03
C VAL A 23 9.04 -12.21 3.94
N PHE A 24 10.22 -12.82 3.82
CA PHE A 24 10.57 -14.08 4.50
C PHE A 24 11.42 -13.90 5.77
N ASP A 25 11.93 -12.70 6.02
CA ASP A 25 12.77 -12.38 7.17
C ASP A 25 12.34 -11.05 7.80
N SER A 26 12.86 -10.76 8.99
CA SER A 26 12.59 -9.52 9.70
C SER A 26 13.32 -8.33 9.07
N PRO A 27 12.73 -7.12 9.11
CA PRO A 27 11.42 -6.80 9.68
C PRO A 27 10.24 -7.23 8.78
N LYS A 28 9.06 -7.46 9.38
CA LYS A 28 7.83 -7.76 8.63
C LYS A 28 7.47 -6.60 7.70
N PHE A 29 6.81 -6.94 6.60
CA PHE A 29 6.18 -5.94 5.73
C PHE A 29 5.15 -5.10 6.50
N VAL A 30 5.17 -3.79 6.27
CA VAL A 30 4.18 -2.83 6.79
C VAL A 30 3.50 -2.19 5.58
N SER A 31 2.20 -2.43 5.44
CA SER A 31 1.41 -1.83 4.35
C SER A 31 1.26 -0.32 4.55
N ILE A 32 1.04 0.43 3.46
CA ILE A 32 0.74 1.87 3.57
C ILE A 32 -0.51 2.13 4.41
N ILE A 33 -1.50 1.23 4.39
CA ILE A 33 -2.73 1.35 5.19
C ILE A 33 -2.44 1.16 6.68
N GLU A 34 -1.62 0.15 7.03
CA GLU A 34 -1.18 -0.06 8.42
C GLU A 34 -0.44 1.18 8.96
N ALA A 35 0.47 1.73 8.16
CA ALA A 35 1.19 2.95 8.53
C ALA A 35 0.28 4.19 8.70
N LEU A 36 -0.88 4.25 8.04
CA LEU A 36 -1.87 5.31 8.25
C LEU A 36 -2.69 5.10 9.53
N ILE A 37 -3.09 3.85 9.80
CA ILE A 37 -3.82 3.46 11.02
C ILE A 37 -2.96 3.73 12.26
N ASP A 38 -1.69 3.34 12.24
CA ASP A 38 -0.74 3.60 13.33
C ASP A 38 -0.57 5.11 13.62
N ARG A 39 -0.73 5.94 12.59
CA ARG A 39 -0.68 7.41 12.69
C ARG A 39 -2.03 8.05 13.02
N LYS A 40 -3.10 7.26 13.18
CA LYS A 40 -4.48 7.71 13.44
C LYS A 40 -5.01 8.67 12.37
N LEU A 41 -4.72 8.36 11.10
CA LEU A 41 -5.03 9.20 9.94
C LEU A 41 -6.29 8.78 9.17
N GLU A 42 -7.08 7.83 9.67
CA GLU A 42 -8.26 7.26 9.00
C GLU A 42 -9.36 8.31 8.74
N LYS A 43 -9.40 9.37 9.56
CA LYS A 43 -10.33 10.51 9.39
C LYS A 43 -9.71 11.70 8.67
N SER A 44 -8.45 11.59 8.24
CA SER A 44 -7.73 12.68 7.59
C SER A 44 -7.94 12.67 6.07
N LYS A 45 -7.69 13.80 5.42
CA LYS A 45 -7.69 13.89 3.95
C LYS A 45 -6.73 12.88 3.30
N MET A 46 -5.62 12.56 3.98
CA MET A 46 -4.61 11.63 3.47
C MET A 46 -5.16 10.23 3.23
N TRP A 47 -6.17 9.82 4.00
CA TRP A 47 -6.80 8.51 3.87
C TRP A 47 -7.38 8.28 2.46
N ASN A 48 -7.96 9.32 1.85
CA ASN A 48 -8.51 9.28 0.48
C ASN A 48 -7.45 9.58 -0.60
N GLN A 49 -6.19 9.79 -0.21
CA GLN A 49 -5.07 10.09 -1.10
C GLN A 49 -4.06 8.95 -1.16
N VAL A 50 -4.42 7.78 -0.63
CA VAL A 50 -3.61 6.57 -0.68
C VAL A 50 -4.32 5.52 -1.53
N HIS A 51 -3.56 4.93 -2.44
CA HIS A 51 -4.00 3.88 -3.35
C HIS A 51 -3.02 2.73 -3.27
N ILE A 52 -3.53 1.49 -3.27
CA ILE A 52 -2.72 0.28 -3.33
C ILE A 52 -2.93 -0.39 -4.67
N VAL A 53 -1.84 -0.85 -5.27
CA VAL A 53 -1.81 -1.77 -6.41
C VAL A 53 -1.23 -3.09 -5.92
N SER A 54 -1.85 -4.22 -6.27
CA SER A 54 -1.32 -5.55 -5.95
C SER A 54 -1.72 -6.59 -6.99
N SER A 55 -1.17 -7.80 -6.91
CA SER A 55 -1.47 -8.91 -7.82
C SER A 55 -1.06 -10.26 -7.21
N LEU A 56 -1.73 -11.34 -7.63
CA LEU A 56 -1.36 -12.71 -7.27
C LEU A 56 -0.11 -13.22 -8.00
N SER A 57 0.47 -12.41 -8.89
CA SER A 57 1.55 -12.82 -9.78
C SER A 57 2.85 -13.18 -9.04
N LYS A 58 3.12 -12.54 -7.91
CA LYS A 58 4.41 -12.68 -7.20
C LYS A 58 4.27 -13.42 -5.88
N ASP A 59 3.21 -13.14 -5.14
CA ASP A 59 2.95 -13.82 -3.87
C ASP A 59 2.53 -15.29 -4.07
N LEU A 60 1.66 -15.56 -5.06
CA LEU A 60 1.17 -16.93 -5.35
C LEU A 60 1.78 -17.56 -6.60
N GLY A 61 2.63 -16.85 -7.33
CA GLY A 61 3.23 -17.36 -8.56
C GLY A 61 2.20 -17.64 -9.67
N LEU A 62 1.11 -16.88 -9.74
CA LEU A 62 0.02 -17.05 -10.73
C LEU A 62 -0.03 -15.96 -11.81
N PRO A 63 1.09 -15.58 -12.48
CA PRO A 63 1.06 -14.49 -13.47
C PRO A 63 0.22 -14.81 -14.71
N GLY A 64 0.01 -16.10 -15.02
CA GLY A 64 -0.81 -16.53 -16.16
C GLY A 64 -2.30 -16.22 -16.00
N PHE A 65 -2.79 -16.08 -14.77
CA PHE A 65 -4.21 -15.83 -14.49
C PHE A 65 -4.57 -14.34 -14.58
N ARG A 66 -3.57 -13.45 -14.66
CA ARG A 66 -3.75 -12.00 -14.87
C ARG A 66 -4.65 -11.33 -13.84
N VAL A 67 -4.56 -11.75 -12.59
CA VAL A 67 -5.31 -11.16 -11.47
C VAL A 67 -4.54 -9.99 -10.89
N GLY A 68 -5.04 -8.78 -11.11
CA GLY A 68 -4.56 -7.54 -10.50
C GLY A 68 -5.65 -6.92 -9.61
N MET A 69 -5.24 -6.17 -8.59
CA MET A 69 -6.12 -5.49 -7.66
C MET A 69 -5.71 -4.02 -7.55
N ILE A 70 -6.70 -3.14 -7.54
CA ILE A 70 -6.55 -1.75 -7.15
C ILE A 70 -7.46 -1.53 -5.94
N TYR A 71 -6.89 -0.97 -4.88
CA TYR A 71 -7.64 -0.49 -3.74
C TYR A 71 -7.45 1.02 -3.61
N SER A 72 -8.55 1.74 -3.54
CA SER A 72 -8.59 3.19 -3.31
C SER A 72 -9.73 3.47 -2.34
N ASN A 73 -9.46 4.31 -1.35
CA ASN A 73 -10.51 4.86 -0.50
C ASN A 73 -11.03 6.20 -1.01
#